data_AF-A0AAP0GXF0-F1
#
_entry.id   AF-A0AAP0GXF0-F1
#
_cell.length_a   1.000
_cell.length_b   1.000
_cell.length_c   1.000
_cell.angle_alpha   90.00
_cell.angle_beta   90.00
_cell.angle_gamma   90.00
#
_symmetry.space_group_name_H-M   'P 1'
#
loop_
_entity.id
_entity.type
_entity.pdbx_description
1 polymer ?
#
loop_
_entity_poly.entity_id
_entity_poly.type
_entity_poly.pdbx_seq_one_letter_code
_entity_poly.pdbx_strand_id
1 'polypeptide(L)'
;MDILHLLFHFIIIIIIISNLTIYSSSLATNSTSCLPQNCGNGPNITFPFWIPQQQQPSCGSPQFNITCKNHNPTVSISNQDYVVKDIFHNNYSFALASLDALNESNLCPTPRRNFSLHGTPFHYSDLSVDLFFYYNCSSPYADKTYSVDCASNGTGFSSFAVFHTEMLEKHNYSIDHVRVWFMYLFMLMDLKCCCMNLILMF
;
A
#
# COMPACT_ATOMS: atom_id res chain seq x y z
N MET A 1 -56.89 12.04 28.62
CA MET A 1 -56.30 11.05 27.68
C MET A 1 -54.81 10.76 27.98
N ASP A 2 -54.29 11.27 29.09
CA ASP A 2 -52.92 11.79 29.14
C ASP A 2 -51.94 10.76 29.72
N ILE A 3 -52.42 9.97 30.69
CA ILE A 3 -51.69 8.83 31.26
C ILE A 3 -51.35 7.80 30.18
N LEU A 4 -52.28 7.51 29.27
CA LEU A 4 -52.04 6.56 28.17
C LEU A 4 -50.98 7.07 27.18
N HIS A 5 -50.96 8.38 26.92
CA HIS A 5 -49.97 9.03 26.06
C HIS A 5 -48.57 9.03 26.70
N LEU A 6 -48.49 9.28 28.02
CA LEU A 6 -47.24 9.18 28.80
C LEU A 6 -46.68 7.75 28.81
N LEU A 7 -47.53 6.74 29.00
CA LEU A 7 -47.13 5.33 28.95
C LEU A 7 -46.60 4.93 27.55
N PHE A 8 -47.24 5.42 26.48
CA PHE A 8 -46.80 5.17 25.10
C PHE A 8 -45.40 5.74 24.81
N HIS A 9 -45.13 6.99 25.22
CA HIS A 9 -43.79 7.58 25.09
C HIS A 9 -42.73 6.83 25.92
N PHE A 10 -43.07 6.40 27.14
CA PHE A 10 -42.16 5.64 27.98
C PHE A 10 -41.75 4.29 27.34
N ILE A 11 -42.71 3.59 26.72
CA ILE A 11 -42.44 2.35 25.96
C ILE A 11 -41.54 2.62 24.75
N ILE A 12 -41.77 3.69 23.99
CA ILE A 12 -40.91 4.05 22.85
C ILE A 12 -39.48 4.34 23.32
N ILE A 13 -39.30 5.08 24.42
CA ILE A 13 -37.98 5.39 24.98
C ILE A 13 -37.26 4.10 25.41
N ILE A 14 -37.95 3.15 26.05
CA ILE A 14 -37.39 1.84 26.40
C ILE A 14 -36.94 1.06 25.15
N ILE A 15 -37.73 1.08 24.07
CA ILE A 15 -37.38 0.41 22.81
C ILE A 15 -36.15 1.07 22.16
N ILE A 16 -36.04 2.40 22.17
CA ILE A 16 -34.88 3.11 21.63
C ILE A 16 -33.62 2.79 22.45
N ILE A 17 -33.71 2.81 23.78
CA ILE A 17 -32.58 2.49 24.68
C ILE A 17 -32.15 1.03 24.52
N SER A 18 -33.09 0.08 24.46
CA SER A 18 -32.74 -1.35 24.30
C SER A 18 -32.03 -1.62 22.98
N ASN A 19 -32.51 -1.06 21.86
CA ASN A 19 -31.82 -1.13 20.57
C ASN A 19 -30.42 -0.48 20.66
N LEU A 20 -30.28 0.69 21.28
CA LEU A 20 -28.98 1.36 21.46
C LEU A 20 -28.00 0.49 22.27
N THR A 21 -28.47 -0.21 23.33
CA THR A 21 -27.62 -1.14 24.10
C THR A 21 -27.19 -2.36 23.29
N ILE A 22 -28.04 -2.86 22.38
CA ILE A 22 -27.70 -3.96 21.46
C ILE A 22 -26.60 -3.52 20.49
N TYR A 23 -26.68 -2.31 19.92
CA TYR A 23 -25.62 -1.74 19.07
C TYR A 23 -24.29 -1.51 19.81
N SER A 24 -24.30 -1.17 21.10
CA SER A 24 -23.06 -1.05 21.87
C SER A 24 -22.47 -2.41 22.30
N SER A 25 -23.28 -3.47 22.40
CA SER A 25 -22.80 -4.81 22.75
C SER A 25 -22.08 -5.52 21.59
N SER A 26 -22.30 -5.13 20.33
CA SER A 26 -21.50 -5.60 19.19
C SER A 26 -20.13 -4.92 19.06
N LEU A 27 -19.94 -3.76 19.70
CA LEU A 27 -18.64 -3.08 19.85
C LEU A 27 -17.80 -3.65 21.00
N ALA A 28 -18.39 -4.47 21.87
CA ALA A 28 -17.74 -5.09 23.03
C ALA A 28 -17.26 -6.54 22.78
N THR A 29 -16.93 -6.88 21.53
CA THR A 29 -16.25 -8.15 21.23
C THR A 29 -14.78 -8.08 21.63
N ASN A 30 -14.44 -8.69 22.78
CA ASN A 30 -13.10 -9.04 23.27
C ASN A 30 -11.95 -8.21 22.65
N SER A 31 -11.68 -7.02 23.19
CA SER A 31 -10.68 -6.07 22.68
C SER A 31 -9.25 -6.62 22.52
N THR A 32 -8.95 -7.78 23.11
CA THR A 32 -7.70 -8.52 22.94
C THR A 32 -7.57 -9.25 21.59
N SER A 33 -8.65 -9.60 20.90
CA SER A 33 -8.57 -10.41 19.66
C SER A 33 -8.21 -9.62 18.40
N CYS A 34 -8.40 -8.30 18.44
CA CYS A 34 -8.03 -7.36 17.37
C CYS A 34 -6.85 -6.46 17.75
N LEU A 35 -6.00 -6.91 18.69
CA LEU A 35 -4.73 -6.24 18.97
C LEU A 35 -3.86 -6.16 17.71
N PRO A 36 -3.08 -5.07 17.52
CA PRO A 36 -2.13 -4.96 16.42
C PRO A 36 -1.17 -6.17 16.41
N GLN A 37 -1.02 -6.80 15.25
CA GLN A 37 -0.08 -7.90 15.03
C GLN A 37 1.01 -7.48 14.05
N ASN A 38 2.11 -8.22 13.96
CA ASN A 38 3.11 -8.05 12.92
C ASN A 38 3.72 -9.40 12.56
N CYS A 39 4.51 -9.45 11.49
CA CYS A 39 5.16 -10.67 11.03
C CYS A 39 6.53 -10.93 11.70
N GLY A 40 6.94 -10.09 12.67
CA GLY A 40 8.30 -9.99 13.19
C GLY A 40 9.03 -8.77 12.62
N ASN A 41 9.00 -8.60 11.30
CA ASN A 41 9.47 -7.38 10.62
C ASN A 41 8.30 -6.49 10.16
N GLY A 42 8.61 -5.25 9.83
CA GLY A 42 7.67 -4.30 9.21
C GLY A 42 6.71 -3.64 10.20
N PRO A 43 5.65 -2.99 9.68
CA PRO A 43 4.70 -2.22 10.48
C PRO A 43 3.73 -3.12 11.24
N ASN A 44 3.09 -2.55 12.27
CA ASN A 44 1.95 -3.19 12.93
C ASN A 44 0.71 -3.16 12.01
N ILE A 45 0.01 -4.29 11.98
CA ILE A 45 -1.14 -4.56 11.12
C ILE A 45 -2.41 -4.52 11.96
N THR A 46 -3.31 -3.61 11.58
CA THR A 46 -4.62 -3.37 12.19
C THR A 46 -5.66 -3.14 11.11
N PHE A 47 -6.93 -3.16 11.50
CA PHE A 47 -8.07 -2.80 10.65
C PHE A 47 -7.76 -1.60 9.72
N PRO A 48 -8.13 -1.68 8.43
CA PRO A 48 -8.89 -2.75 7.79
C PRO A 48 -8.01 -3.92 7.30
N PHE A 49 -6.70 -3.82 7.45
CA PHE A 49 -5.77 -4.93 7.21
C PHE A 49 -5.80 -5.95 8.34
N TRP A 50 -5.46 -7.19 8.03
CA TRP A 50 -5.38 -8.23 9.04
C TRP A 50 -4.52 -9.40 8.57
N ILE A 51 -3.98 -10.14 9.53
CA ILE A 51 -3.22 -11.37 9.31
C ILE A 51 -4.14 -12.57 9.62
N PRO A 52 -4.57 -13.36 8.61
CA PRO A 52 -5.33 -14.58 8.85
C PRO A 52 -4.62 -15.52 9.82
N GLN A 53 -5.38 -16.24 10.63
CA GLN A 53 -4.90 -17.16 11.69
C GLN A 53 -4.22 -16.49 12.89
N GLN A 54 -3.76 -15.24 12.81
CA GLN A 54 -3.25 -14.47 13.95
C GLN A 54 -4.31 -13.53 14.55
N GLN A 55 -5.15 -12.93 13.69
CA GLN A 55 -6.29 -12.08 14.09
C GLN A 55 -7.61 -12.78 13.76
N GLN A 56 -8.67 -12.45 14.50
CA GLN A 56 -10.01 -12.92 14.15
C GLN A 56 -10.47 -12.27 12.83
N PRO A 57 -11.28 -12.95 11.99
CA PRO A 57 -11.78 -12.38 10.73
C PRO A 57 -12.57 -11.08 10.88
N SER A 58 -13.12 -10.79 12.07
CA SER A 58 -13.78 -9.53 12.40
C SER A 58 -12.83 -8.34 12.59
N CYS A 59 -11.52 -8.56 12.65
CA CYS A 59 -10.51 -7.53 12.90
C CYS A 59 -10.02 -6.82 11.62
N GLY A 60 -10.50 -7.24 10.45
CA GLY A 60 -10.14 -6.65 9.15
C GLY A 60 -11.18 -6.95 8.07
N SER A 61 -10.92 -6.48 6.86
CA SER A 61 -11.77 -6.74 5.69
C SER A 61 -11.30 -8.00 4.95
N PRO A 62 -12.20 -8.92 4.53
CA PRO A 62 -11.83 -10.14 3.79
C PRO A 62 -10.96 -9.91 2.55
N GLN A 63 -11.04 -8.71 1.96
CA GLN A 63 -10.31 -8.33 0.75
C GLN A 63 -8.89 -7.79 1.02
N PHE A 64 -8.54 -7.45 2.28
CA PHE A 64 -7.28 -6.81 2.66
C PHE A 64 -6.46 -7.67 3.62
N ASN A 65 -6.33 -8.97 3.29
CA ASN A 65 -5.48 -9.87 4.05
C ASN A 65 -3.99 -9.62 3.77
N ILE A 66 -3.16 -9.82 4.79
CA ILE A 66 -1.70 -9.81 4.71
C ILE A 66 -1.18 -11.18 5.17
N THR A 67 -0.20 -11.71 4.46
CA THR A 67 0.46 -12.98 4.79
C THR A 67 1.86 -12.75 5.32
N CYS A 68 2.31 -13.52 6.31
CA CYS A 68 3.70 -13.46 6.78
C CYS A 68 4.57 -14.46 6.01
N LYS A 69 5.54 -13.96 5.23
CA LYS A 69 6.53 -14.78 4.51
C LYS A 69 7.93 -14.40 4.95
N ASN A 70 8.69 -15.35 5.50
CA ASN A 70 10.06 -15.13 6.02
C ASN A 70 10.15 -13.93 6.99
N HIS A 71 9.22 -13.86 7.95
CA HIS A 71 9.02 -12.76 8.91
C HIS A 71 8.61 -11.39 8.32
N ASN A 72 8.40 -11.28 7.00
CA ASN A 72 7.97 -10.04 6.36
C ASN A 72 6.46 -10.09 6.04
N PRO A 73 5.73 -8.98 6.24
CA PRO A 73 4.34 -8.85 5.82
C PRO A 73 4.28 -8.72 4.29
N THR A 74 3.45 -9.55 3.66
CA THR A 74 3.43 -9.73 2.21
C THR A 74 2.00 -9.80 1.69
N VAL A 75 1.71 -9.03 0.65
CA VAL A 75 0.48 -9.13 -0.17
C VAL A 75 0.81 -9.75 -1.52
N SER A 76 -0.17 -10.38 -2.16
CA SER A 76 -0.02 -10.89 -3.53
C SER A 76 -0.91 -10.09 -4.48
N ILE A 77 -0.32 -9.46 -5.49
CA ILE A 77 -0.98 -8.59 -6.47
C ILE A 77 -0.55 -9.07 -7.86
N SER A 78 -1.51 -9.37 -8.73
CA SER A 78 -1.25 -9.84 -10.11
C SER A 78 -0.24 -11.01 -10.20
N ASN A 79 -0.37 -12.00 -9.31
CA ASN A 79 0.53 -13.16 -9.16
C ASN A 79 2.00 -12.81 -8.84
N GLN A 80 2.24 -11.67 -8.19
CA GLN A 80 3.54 -11.31 -7.63
C GLN A 80 3.40 -10.93 -6.15
N ASP A 81 4.40 -11.32 -5.36
CA ASP A 81 4.47 -11.02 -3.93
C ASP A 81 5.21 -9.70 -3.68
N TYR A 82 4.60 -8.84 -2.86
CA TYR A 82 5.12 -7.53 -2.47
C TYR A 82 5.18 -7.42 -0.96
N VAL A 83 6.32 -6.98 -0.43
CA VAL A 83 6.52 -6.73 1.00
C VAL A 83 5.91 -5.39 1.38
N VAL A 84 5.09 -5.39 2.42
CA VAL A 84 4.57 -4.18 3.06
C VAL A 84 5.68 -3.51 3.86
N LYS A 85 6.07 -2.31 3.45
CA LYS A 85 7.10 -1.51 4.10
C LYS A 85 6.54 -0.64 5.22
N ASP A 86 5.42 0.03 4.96
CA ASP A 86 4.72 0.91 5.89
C ASP A 86 3.20 0.80 5.70
N ILE A 87 2.45 1.16 6.74
CA ILE A 87 0.99 1.29 6.72
C ILE A 87 0.64 2.67 7.28
N PHE A 88 -0.13 3.45 6.52
CA PHE A 88 -0.60 4.77 6.90
C PHE A 88 -2.07 4.66 7.32
N HIS A 89 -2.31 4.40 8.60
CA HIS A 89 -3.66 4.12 9.10
C HIS A 89 -4.67 5.28 8.90
N ASN A 90 -4.22 6.54 8.75
CA ASN A 90 -5.08 7.71 8.61
C ASN A 90 -5.95 7.72 7.32
N ASN A 91 -5.41 7.17 6.24
CA ASN A 91 -6.08 7.01 4.94
C ASN A 91 -6.12 5.54 4.52
N TYR A 92 -5.93 4.65 5.50
CA TYR A 92 -5.79 3.20 5.36
C TYR A 92 -4.77 2.73 4.32
N SER A 93 -3.84 3.57 3.86
CA SER A 93 -2.93 3.21 2.76
C SER A 93 -1.72 2.39 3.21
N PHE A 94 -0.98 1.82 2.25
CA PHE A 94 0.24 1.07 2.55
C PHE A 94 1.31 1.24 1.46
N ALA A 95 2.58 1.15 1.89
CA ALA A 95 3.76 1.20 1.04
C ALA A 95 4.22 -0.22 0.67
N LEU A 96 4.48 -0.47 -0.62
CA LEU A 96 4.97 -1.77 -1.11
C LEU A 96 6.36 -1.71 -1.74
N ALA A 97 7.13 -2.78 -1.54
CA ALA A 97 8.35 -3.07 -2.27
C ALA A 97 8.28 -4.49 -2.90
N SER A 98 8.75 -4.64 -4.13
CA SER A 98 8.89 -5.98 -4.75
C SER A 98 9.96 -6.80 -4.03
N LEU A 99 9.72 -8.10 -3.82
CA LEU A 99 10.75 -9.01 -3.28
C LEU A 99 12.03 -9.03 -4.13
N ASP A 100 11.91 -8.90 -5.46
CA ASP A 100 13.06 -8.84 -6.38
C ASP A 100 13.99 -7.63 -6.10
N ALA A 101 13.42 -6.56 -5.53
CA ALA A 101 14.14 -5.34 -5.17
C ALA A 101 14.77 -5.39 -3.76
N LEU A 102 14.40 -6.38 -2.94
CA LEU A 102 14.93 -6.59 -1.59
C LEU A 102 15.96 -7.73 -1.50
N ASN A 103 16.24 -8.39 -2.62
CA ASN A 103 17.22 -9.45 -2.68
C ASN A 103 18.64 -8.87 -2.80
N GLU A 104 19.38 -8.83 -1.70
CA GLU A 104 20.78 -8.35 -1.65
C GLU A 104 21.73 -9.09 -2.61
N SER A 105 21.38 -10.32 -3.00
CA SER A 105 22.12 -11.10 -4.02
C SER A 105 21.97 -10.52 -5.43
N ASN A 106 20.98 -9.67 -5.67
CA ASN A 106 20.65 -9.10 -6.97
C ASN A 106 21.39 -7.78 -7.17
N LEU A 107 22.57 -7.85 -7.80
CA LEU A 107 23.44 -6.71 -8.11
C LEU A 107 22.80 -5.62 -9.00
N CYS A 108 21.59 -5.86 -9.55
CA CYS A 108 20.82 -4.86 -10.26
C CYS A 108 19.31 -5.14 -10.11
N PRO A 109 18.66 -4.63 -9.03
CA PRO A 109 17.27 -4.91 -8.70
C PRO A 109 16.26 -4.25 -9.64
N THR A 110 16.25 -4.66 -10.92
CA THR A 110 15.39 -4.10 -11.96
C THR A 110 14.19 -5.02 -12.25
N PRO A 111 12.95 -4.62 -11.91
CA PRO A 111 11.78 -5.43 -12.17
C PRO A 111 11.55 -5.65 -13.66
N ARG A 112 11.11 -6.87 -13.97
CA ARG A 112 10.98 -7.38 -15.34
C ARG A 112 9.52 -7.46 -15.81
N ARG A 113 8.59 -6.91 -15.02
CA ARG A 113 7.14 -6.96 -15.24
C ARG A 113 6.51 -5.62 -14.87
N ASN A 114 5.43 -5.27 -15.55
CA ASN A 114 4.65 -4.09 -15.23
C ASN A 114 3.82 -4.36 -13.98
N PHE A 115 3.81 -3.41 -13.06
CA PHE A 115 2.91 -3.44 -11.92
C PHE A 115 1.46 -3.25 -12.39
N SER A 116 0.49 -3.95 -11.78
CA SER A 116 -0.93 -3.84 -12.11
C SER A 116 -1.82 -4.22 -10.95
N LEU A 117 -2.80 -3.36 -10.62
CA LEU A 117 -3.85 -3.61 -9.63
C LEU A 117 -5.06 -4.38 -10.17
N HIS A 118 -5.02 -4.84 -11.43
CA HIS A 118 -6.17 -5.51 -12.05
C HIS A 118 -6.63 -6.74 -11.24
N GLY A 119 -7.91 -6.77 -10.88
CA GLY A 119 -8.50 -7.84 -10.06
C GLY A 119 -8.20 -7.74 -8.56
N THR A 120 -7.59 -6.65 -8.10
CA THR A 120 -7.41 -6.35 -6.67
C THR A 120 -8.37 -5.23 -6.23
N PRO A 121 -8.70 -5.11 -4.93
CA PRO A 121 -9.58 -4.07 -4.41
C PRO A 121 -8.83 -2.76 -4.10
N PHE A 122 -7.58 -2.63 -4.56
CA PHE A 122 -6.73 -1.49 -4.29
C PHE A 122 -6.79 -0.49 -5.44
N HIS A 123 -6.62 0.79 -5.12
CA HIS A 123 -6.52 1.86 -6.11
C HIS A 123 -5.16 2.55 -6.02
N TYR A 124 -4.77 3.19 -7.12
CA TYR A 124 -3.62 4.08 -7.13
C TYR A 124 -4.01 5.39 -6.43
N SER A 125 -3.12 5.92 -5.58
CA SER A 125 -3.28 7.28 -5.05
C SER A 125 -3.24 8.30 -6.20
N ASP A 126 -4.01 9.40 -6.11
CA ASP A 126 -3.92 10.53 -7.05
C ASP A 126 -2.51 11.14 -7.13
N LEU A 127 -1.67 10.91 -6.12
CA LEU A 127 -0.27 11.37 -6.06
C LEU A 127 0.72 10.38 -6.71
N SER A 128 0.25 9.28 -7.30
CA SER A 128 1.12 8.31 -7.98
C SER A 128 1.58 8.80 -9.36
N VAL A 129 2.87 8.66 -9.66
CA VAL A 129 3.49 9.05 -10.93
C VAL A 129 4.22 7.86 -11.56
N ASP A 130 3.72 7.33 -12.68
CA ASP A 130 4.34 6.17 -13.33
C ASP A 130 5.81 6.42 -13.72
N LEU A 131 6.66 5.43 -13.46
CA LEU A 131 8.09 5.43 -13.77
C LEU A 131 8.44 4.21 -14.63
N PHE A 132 8.63 4.46 -15.92
CA PHE A 132 8.93 3.47 -16.96
C PHE A 132 10.41 3.20 -17.08
N PHE A 133 10.76 1.98 -17.49
CA PHE A 133 12.16 1.54 -17.63
C PHE A 133 12.38 0.87 -18.97
N TYR A 134 13.49 1.28 -19.58
CA TYR A 134 13.90 0.94 -20.92
C TYR A 134 15.25 0.23 -20.80
N TYR A 135 15.36 -0.96 -21.39
CA TYR A 135 16.52 -1.83 -21.24
C TYR A 135 17.22 -2.02 -22.58
N ASN A 136 18.56 -1.90 -22.59
CA ASN A 136 19.41 -2.12 -23.76
C ASN A 136 18.95 -1.36 -25.02
N CYS A 137 18.67 -0.06 -24.88
CA CYS A 137 18.30 0.81 -26.00
C CYS A 137 19.53 1.40 -26.69
N SER A 138 19.51 1.49 -28.03
CA SER A 138 20.62 2.00 -28.84
C SER A 138 20.88 3.51 -28.70
N SER A 139 19.91 4.23 -28.16
CA SER A 139 20.02 5.64 -27.75
C SER A 139 19.14 5.85 -26.52
N PRO A 140 19.56 6.66 -25.54
CA PRO A 140 18.62 7.19 -24.57
C PRO A 140 17.56 8.06 -25.26
N TYR A 141 16.37 8.11 -24.68
CA TYR A 141 15.36 9.13 -25.03
C TYR A 141 15.85 10.51 -24.58
N ALA A 142 15.40 11.59 -25.24
CA ALA A 142 15.80 12.95 -24.92
C ALA A 142 15.37 13.39 -23.50
N ASP A 143 16.11 14.36 -22.95
CA ASP A 143 15.97 15.08 -21.66
C ASP A 143 15.14 14.47 -20.51
N LYS A 144 15.75 14.48 -19.31
CA LYS A 144 15.17 14.04 -18.01
C LYS A 144 15.05 12.53 -17.82
N THR A 145 16.00 11.76 -18.35
CA THR A 145 16.14 10.31 -18.09
C THR A 145 17.06 10.03 -16.88
N TYR A 146 16.89 8.86 -16.24
CA TYR A 146 17.75 8.37 -15.15
C TYR A 146 18.53 7.13 -15.62
N SER A 147 19.86 7.16 -15.55
CA SER A 147 20.68 6.03 -16.05
C SER A 147 20.55 4.77 -15.18
N VAL A 148 20.56 3.60 -15.84
CA VAL A 148 20.49 2.26 -15.23
C VAL A 148 21.72 1.46 -15.67
N ASP A 149 22.87 1.90 -15.19
CA ASP A 149 24.18 1.40 -15.65
C ASP A 149 24.34 -0.11 -15.38
N CYS A 150 23.83 -0.61 -14.23
CA CYS A 150 23.94 -2.02 -13.86
C CYS A 150 23.13 -2.98 -14.75
N ALA A 151 22.19 -2.46 -15.58
CA ALA A 151 21.43 -3.24 -16.55
C ALA A 151 21.84 -2.94 -18.01
N SER A 152 23.02 -2.34 -18.22
CA SER A 152 23.52 -1.99 -19.56
C SER A 152 24.58 -3.01 -20.01
N ASN A 153 24.39 -3.63 -21.17
CA ASN A 153 25.22 -4.76 -21.64
C ASN A 153 26.59 -4.38 -22.24
N GLY A 154 27.13 -3.20 -21.95
CA GLY A 154 28.49 -2.77 -22.35
C GLY A 154 28.76 -2.56 -23.85
N THR A 155 27.83 -2.94 -24.73
CA THR A 155 27.98 -2.95 -26.20
C THR A 155 27.39 -1.71 -26.89
N GLY A 156 27.42 -0.55 -26.22
CA GLY A 156 26.85 0.70 -26.73
C GLY A 156 25.34 0.86 -26.51
N PHE A 157 24.68 -0.14 -25.93
CA PHE A 157 23.29 -0.07 -25.51
C PHE A 157 23.18 0.44 -24.06
N SER A 158 22.29 1.40 -23.83
CA SER A 158 22.01 2.01 -22.52
C SER A 158 20.66 1.57 -21.97
N SER A 159 20.59 1.35 -20.67
CA SER A 159 19.32 1.18 -19.93
C SER A 159 19.03 2.45 -19.12
N PHE A 160 17.77 2.89 -19.09
CA PHE A 160 17.36 4.15 -18.43
C PHE A 160 15.91 4.12 -17.93
N ALA A 161 15.56 5.07 -17.06
CA ALA A 161 14.21 5.26 -16.51
C ALA A 161 13.64 6.65 -16.83
N VAL A 162 12.31 6.76 -16.93
CA VAL A 162 11.59 7.99 -17.27
C VAL A 162 10.26 8.03 -16.52
N PHE A 163 9.94 9.16 -15.86
CA PHE A 163 8.60 9.39 -15.30
C PHE A 163 7.63 9.81 -16.40
N HIS A 164 6.32 9.54 -16.24
CA HIS A 164 5.31 10.07 -17.16
C HIS A 164 5.20 11.59 -17.04
N THR A 165 5.81 12.33 -17.98
CA THR A 165 5.98 13.78 -17.91
C THR A 165 4.65 14.53 -17.73
N GLU A 166 3.58 14.08 -18.38
CA GLU A 166 2.25 14.69 -18.30
C GLU A 166 1.68 14.67 -16.87
N MET A 167 1.99 13.64 -16.06
CA MET A 167 1.54 13.55 -14.67
C MET A 167 2.35 14.45 -13.73
N LEU A 168 3.64 14.64 -14.01
CA LEU A 168 4.49 15.59 -13.29
C LEU A 168 4.04 17.04 -13.52
N GLU A 169 3.75 17.38 -14.78
CA GLU A 169 3.29 18.72 -15.17
C GLU A 169 1.89 19.01 -14.62
N LYS A 170 0.94 18.07 -14.72
CA LYS A 170 -0.43 18.21 -14.18
C LYS A 170 -0.46 18.55 -12.68
N HIS A 171 0.41 17.93 -11.89
CA HIS A 171 0.47 18.13 -10.44
C HIS A 171 1.52 19.18 -10.02
N ASN A 172 2.13 19.88 -10.97
CA ASN A 172 3.17 20.89 -10.76
C ASN A 172 4.37 20.38 -9.94
N TYR A 173 4.69 19.09 -10.07
CA TYR A 173 5.86 18.48 -9.43
C TYR A 173 7.11 18.81 -10.25
N SER A 174 8.00 19.63 -9.69
CA SER A 174 9.38 19.67 -10.19
C SER A 174 10.03 18.31 -9.99
N ILE A 175 10.78 17.85 -11.00
CA ILE A 175 11.58 16.63 -10.93
C ILE A 175 12.58 16.69 -9.76
N ASP A 176 13.08 17.87 -9.43
CA ASP A 176 13.94 18.07 -8.25
C ASP A 176 13.17 17.93 -6.93
N HIS A 177 11.87 18.21 -6.92
CA HIS A 177 11.02 18.00 -5.75
C HIS A 177 10.66 16.52 -5.55
N VAL A 178 10.49 15.75 -6.63
CA VAL A 178 10.28 14.29 -6.57
C VAL A 178 11.51 13.58 -5.99
N ARG A 179 12.72 13.99 -6.41
CA ARG A 179 13.99 13.54 -5.79
C ARG A 179 14.01 13.78 -4.28
N VAL A 180 13.45 14.90 -3.82
CA VAL A 180 13.38 15.27 -2.39
C VAL A 180 12.29 14.51 -1.64
N TRP A 181 11.08 14.32 -2.20
CA TRP A 181 10.00 13.59 -1.51
C TRP A 181 10.36 12.11 -1.28
N PHE A 182 10.96 11.43 -2.26
CA PHE A 182 11.47 10.06 -2.07
C PHE A 182 12.63 9.98 -1.06
N MET A 183 13.39 11.08 -0.86
CA MET A 183 14.46 11.14 0.13
C MET A 183 13.93 11.29 1.57
N TYR A 184 12.71 11.81 1.76
CA TYR A 184 12.06 11.91 3.07
C TYR A 184 11.28 10.65 3.49
N LEU A 185 10.93 9.77 2.54
CA LEU A 185 10.29 8.48 2.83
C LEU A 185 11.33 7.37 3.08
N PHE A 186 12.09 7.54 4.17
CA PHE A 186 13.10 6.64 4.77
C PHE A 186 14.16 5.98 3.85
N MET A 187 15.42 6.26 4.19
CA MET A 187 16.63 5.67 3.61
C MET A 187 16.62 4.13 3.61
N LEU A 188 16.57 3.53 2.42
CA LEU A 188 17.38 2.36 1.99
C LEU A 188 17.10 2.05 0.50
N MET A 189 17.62 2.90 -0.38
CA MET A 189 17.71 2.63 -1.83
C MET A 189 19.07 3.10 -2.36
N ASP A 190 20.06 2.21 -2.31
CA ASP A 190 21.08 2.23 -3.37
C ASP A 190 20.39 1.86 -4.69
N LEU A 191 20.74 2.58 -5.77
CA LEU A 191 19.84 2.83 -6.90
C LEU A 191 19.48 1.60 -7.76
N LYS A 192 18.28 1.70 -8.42
CA LYS A 192 17.72 0.93 -9.59
C LYS A 192 16.82 -0.28 -9.18
N CYS A 193 15.57 -0.51 -9.66
CA CYS A 193 14.73 0.05 -10.76
C CYS A 193 13.20 -0.31 -10.69
N CYS A 194 12.43 -0.03 -11.77
CA CYS A 194 10.97 -0.15 -12.06
C CYS A 194 9.95 0.54 -11.14
N CYS A 195 8.95 1.12 -11.84
CA CYS A 195 7.71 1.74 -11.37
C CYS A 195 7.40 1.48 -9.91
N MET A 196 7.96 2.33 -9.07
CA MET A 196 7.70 2.35 -7.64
C MET A 196 7.15 3.72 -7.25
N ASN A 197 5.92 3.98 -7.67
CA ASN A 197 4.98 4.24 -6.59
C ASN A 197 4.63 2.88 -6.04
N LEU A 198 4.41 2.82 -4.74
CA LEU A 198 3.11 2.35 -4.33
C LEU A 198 2.78 2.93 -2.96
N ILE A 199 2.19 4.12 -2.95
CA ILE A 199 1.30 4.51 -1.86
C ILE A 199 -0.10 4.09 -2.35
N LEU A 200 -0.56 2.91 -1.92
CA LEU A 200 -1.90 2.41 -2.28
C LEU A 200 -2.94 3.06 -1.36
N MET A 201 -3.63 4.09 -1.84
CA MET A 201 -4.80 4.62 -1.17
C MET A 201 -6.06 3.82 -1.51
N PHE A 202 -6.98 3.81 -0.56
CA PHE A 202 -8.32 3.22 -0.66
C PHE A 202 -9.35 4.31 -0.94
#